data_AF-A0A497QD88-F1
#
_entry.id   AF-A0A497QD88-F1
#
_cell.length_a   1.000
_cell.length_b   1.000
_cell.length_c   1.000
_cell.angle_alpha   90.00
_cell.angle_beta   90.00
_cell.angle_gamma   90.00
#
_symmetry.space_group_name_H-M   'P 1'
#
loop_
_entity.id
_entity.type
_entity.pdbx_description
1 polymer ?
#
loop_
_entity_poly.entity_id
_entity_poly.type
_entity_poly.pdbx_seq_one_letter_code
_entity_poly.pdbx_strand_id
1 'polypeptide(L)'
;MGVVVMQTPHYWYVLAVAAVVLVSLMSGMYLVLLWKRQPHRLFSDLPLVFGVTFVAQAINSAVRLLPILGLLPMFLFLFKIRAMIILGSLLPVVAILLHIWLPGIKRHPRRIVIGIALYWVAVVALAPDEPTVLSLCVPLLLVADVPLIATFVVTWTHRLKEVRSDLMILSLLIGSIGQVAATNVMVNSLSTMVGTVLAALALINPWHEDSRVSTRVESAGEIATSSLVCWECAHDG
;
A
#
# COMPACT_ATOMS: atom_id res chain seq x y z
N MET A 1 -39.51 -22.21 -24.83
CA MET A 1 -39.36 -21.83 -23.41
C MET A 1 -37.93 -22.16 -23.01
N GLY A 2 -37.01 -21.21 -23.25
CA GLY A 2 -35.62 -21.36 -22.84
C GLY A 2 -35.54 -21.13 -21.35
N VAL A 3 -35.14 -22.15 -20.60
CA VAL A 3 -34.81 -22.01 -19.19
C VAL A 3 -33.66 -21.01 -19.12
N VAL A 4 -33.97 -19.78 -18.71
CA VAL A 4 -32.97 -18.80 -18.28
C VAL A 4 -32.37 -19.40 -17.01
N VAL A 5 -31.30 -20.18 -17.17
CA VAL A 5 -30.45 -20.55 -16.05
C VAL A 5 -29.86 -19.23 -15.57
N MET A 6 -30.45 -18.71 -14.50
CA MET A 6 -29.94 -17.58 -13.75
C MET A 6 -28.61 -18.02 -13.17
N GLN A 7 -27.54 -17.84 -13.95
CA GLN A 7 -26.18 -18.14 -13.58
C GLN A 7 -25.86 -17.23 -12.40
N THR A 8 -25.95 -17.77 -11.18
CA THR A 8 -25.78 -17.03 -9.95
C THR A 8 -24.42 -16.33 -10.01
N PRO A 9 -24.35 -14.99 -9.96
CA PRO A 9 -23.08 -14.33 -9.72
C PRO A 9 -22.58 -14.88 -8.38
N HIS A 10 -21.50 -15.66 -8.42
CA HIS A 10 -20.97 -16.34 -7.26
C HIS A 10 -20.72 -15.34 -6.10
N TYR A 11 -21.65 -15.27 -5.14
CA TYR A 11 -21.67 -14.30 -4.04
C TYR A 11 -20.32 -14.07 -3.34
N TRP A 12 -19.46 -15.07 -3.33
CA TRP A 12 -18.13 -15.00 -2.74
C TRP A 12 -17.22 -13.92 -3.37
N TYR A 13 -17.29 -13.64 -4.67
CA TYR A 13 -16.41 -12.62 -5.27
C TYR A 13 -16.89 -11.20 -4.92
N VAL A 14 -18.21 -11.03 -4.79
CA VAL A 14 -18.82 -9.78 -4.31
C VAL A 14 -18.37 -9.51 -2.87
N LEU A 15 -18.45 -10.53 -2.03
CA LEU A 15 -17.99 -10.47 -0.64
C LEU A 15 -16.49 -10.18 -0.54
N ALA A 16 -15.67 -10.80 -1.39
CA ALA A 16 -14.23 -10.56 -1.43
C ALA A 16 -13.89 -9.10 -1.79
N VAL A 17 -14.55 -8.55 -2.81
CA VAL A 17 -14.35 -7.14 -3.20
C VAL A 17 -14.88 -6.20 -2.12
N ALA A 18 -16.02 -6.49 -1.51
CA ALA A 18 -16.56 -5.70 -0.40
C ALA A 18 -15.61 -5.71 0.81
N ALA A 19 -15.03 -6.87 1.14
CA ALA A 19 -14.01 -6.99 2.19
C ALA A 19 -12.77 -6.14 1.86
N VAL A 20 -12.29 -6.15 0.61
CA VAL A 20 -11.19 -5.26 0.18
C VAL A 20 -11.53 -3.80 0.39
N VAL A 21 -12.74 -3.36 0.04
CA VAL A 21 -13.18 -1.97 0.25
C VAL A 21 -13.12 -1.62 1.73
N LEU A 22 -13.73 -2.45 2.59
CA LEU A 22 -13.79 -2.19 4.03
C LEU A 22 -12.40 -2.17 4.67
N VAL A 23 -11.59 -3.21 4.44
CA VAL A 23 -10.24 -3.33 5.01
C VAL A 23 -9.36 -2.18 4.53
N SER A 24 -9.43 -1.83 3.24
CA SER A 24 -8.62 -0.75 2.69
C SER A 24 -9.03 0.62 3.24
N LEU A 25 -10.34 0.86 3.36
CA LEU A 25 -10.84 2.13 3.87
C LEU A 25 -10.50 2.28 5.37
N MET A 26 -10.68 1.23 6.17
CA MET A 26 -10.30 1.23 7.59
C MET A 26 -8.80 1.45 7.78
N SER A 27 -7.96 0.70 7.04
CA SER A 27 -6.49 0.81 7.14
C SER A 27 -5.99 2.17 6.65
N GLY A 28 -6.52 2.65 5.53
CA GLY A 28 -6.16 3.94 4.95
C GLY A 28 -6.51 5.10 5.87
N MET A 29 -7.73 5.13 6.42
CA MET A 29 -8.13 6.14 7.39
C MET A 29 -7.29 6.08 8.67
N TYR A 30 -7.03 4.88 9.19
CA TYR A 30 -6.20 4.69 10.37
C TYR A 30 -4.80 5.29 10.19
N LEU A 31 -4.13 5.02 9.06
CA LEU A 31 -2.79 5.53 8.77
C LEU A 31 -2.76 7.04 8.57
N VAL A 32 -3.76 7.61 7.89
CA VAL A 32 -3.89 9.08 7.74
C VAL A 32 -4.13 9.76 9.08
N LEU A 33 -4.94 9.17 9.96
CA LEU A 33 -5.15 9.66 11.32
C LEU A 33 -3.88 9.56 12.17
N LEU A 34 -3.13 8.46 12.03
CA LEU A 34 -1.84 8.29 12.70
C LEU A 34 -0.84 9.37 12.27
N TRP A 35 -0.73 9.63 10.96
CA TRP A 35 0.09 10.71 10.43
C TRP A 35 -0.31 12.09 10.97
N LYS A 36 -1.61 12.37 11.08
CA LYS A 36 -2.09 13.64 11.67
C LYS A 36 -1.69 13.83 13.14
N ARG A 37 -1.44 12.74 13.88
CA ARG A 37 -1.04 12.78 15.30
C ARG A 37 0.47 12.94 15.50
N GLN A 38 1.29 12.86 14.45
CA GLN A 38 2.74 12.99 14.57
C GLN A 38 3.19 14.46 14.74
N PRO A 39 4.15 14.76 15.63
CA PRO A 39 4.59 16.13 15.93
C PRO A 39 5.38 16.79 14.78
N HIS A 40 6.18 16.00 14.05
CA HIS A 40 6.90 16.45 12.85
C HIS A 40 6.31 15.73 11.64
N ARG A 41 5.64 16.49 10.75
CA ARG A 41 4.90 15.96 9.60
C ARG A 41 5.67 16.23 8.32
N LEU A 42 6.06 15.18 7.61
CA LEU A 42 6.58 15.26 6.25
C LEU A 42 5.57 14.67 5.26
N PHE A 43 5.48 15.26 4.07
CA PHE A 43 4.63 14.75 2.99
C PHE A 43 5.13 13.43 2.38
N SER A 44 6.34 13.00 2.76
CA SER A 44 6.95 11.74 2.33
C SER A 44 6.94 10.68 3.42
N ASP A 45 6.19 10.89 4.50
CA ASP A 45 6.10 9.94 5.59
C ASP A 45 5.37 8.66 5.13
N LEU A 46 5.93 7.53 5.52
CA LEU A 46 5.47 6.19 5.15
C LEU A 46 3.98 5.94 5.51
N PRO A 47 3.47 6.35 6.69
CA PRO A 47 2.04 6.25 6.99
C PRO A 47 1.14 7.04 6.06
N LEU A 48 1.55 8.23 5.60
CA LEU A 48 0.76 9.03 4.68
C LEU A 48 0.71 8.37 3.30
N VAL A 49 1.86 7.90 2.80
CA VAL A 49 1.96 7.25 1.48
C VAL A 49 1.08 6.01 1.43
N PHE A 50 1.21 5.11 2.42
CA PHE A 50 0.34 3.93 2.50
C PHE A 50 -1.12 4.30 2.77
N GLY A 51 -1.38 5.30 3.62
CA GLY A 51 -2.74 5.78 3.88
C GLY A 51 -3.47 6.20 2.59
N VAL A 52 -2.81 7.01 1.76
CA VAL A 52 -3.35 7.46 0.47
C VAL A 52 -3.53 6.30 -0.50
N THR A 53 -2.57 5.35 -0.57
CA THR A 53 -2.70 4.21 -1.47
C THR A 53 -3.86 3.28 -1.08
N PHE A 54 -4.05 3.03 0.22
CA PHE A 54 -5.18 2.24 0.71
C PHE A 54 -6.52 2.93 0.45
N VAL A 55 -6.62 4.25 0.61
CA VAL A 55 -7.85 4.99 0.27
C VAL A 55 -8.13 4.92 -1.23
N ALA A 56 -7.13 5.15 -2.08
CA ALA A 56 -7.28 5.04 -3.53
C ALA A 56 -7.70 3.61 -3.95
N GLN A 57 -7.12 2.59 -3.33
CA GLN A 57 -7.49 1.19 -3.55
C GLN A 57 -8.93 0.90 -3.11
N ALA A 58 -9.38 1.47 -1.99
CA ALA A 58 -10.76 1.33 -1.52
C ALA A 58 -11.74 1.92 -2.55
N ILE A 59 -11.45 3.10 -3.09
CA ILE A 59 -12.27 3.76 -4.12
C ILE A 59 -12.27 2.93 -5.41
N ASN A 60 -11.10 2.45 -5.85
CA ASN A 60 -10.97 1.58 -7.02
C ASN A 60 -11.81 0.31 -6.90
N SER A 61 -11.73 -0.38 -5.74
CA SER A 61 -12.53 -1.58 -5.47
C SER A 61 -14.02 -1.27 -5.30
N ALA A 62 -14.39 -0.11 -4.76
CA ALA A 62 -15.78 0.31 -4.67
C ALA A 62 -16.37 0.52 -6.06
N VAL A 63 -15.66 1.22 -6.96
CA VAL A 63 -16.07 1.42 -8.37
C VAL A 63 -16.20 0.08 -9.10
N ARG A 64 -15.30 -0.88 -8.82
CA ARG A 64 -15.38 -2.24 -9.35
C ARG A 64 -16.62 -3.01 -8.86
N LEU A 65 -17.12 -2.70 -7.66
CA LEU A 65 -18.27 -3.38 -7.07
C LEU A 65 -19.59 -3.00 -7.77
N LEU A 66 -19.74 -1.76 -8.28
CA LEU A 66 -20.96 -1.33 -8.97
C LEU A 66 -21.37 -2.22 -10.16
N PRO A 67 -20.47 -2.52 -11.13
CA PRO A 67 -20.83 -3.39 -12.25
C PRO A 67 -20.99 -4.85 -11.84
N ILE A 68 -20.25 -5.27 -10.82
CA ILE A 68 -20.39 -6.60 -10.22
C ILE A 68 -21.80 -6.83 -9.63
N LEU A 69 -22.37 -5.80 -9.00
CA LEU A 69 -23.72 -5.84 -8.43
C LEU A 69 -24.83 -5.68 -9.48
N GLY A 70 -24.48 -5.45 -10.75
CA GLY A 70 -25.45 -5.18 -11.82
C GLY A 70 -26.08 -3.79 -11.75
N LEU A 71 -25.56 -2.88 -10.91
CA LEU A 71 -26.06 -1.50 -10.80
C LEU A 71 -25.66 -0.64 -12.00
N LEU A 72 -24.51 -0.92 -12.62
CA LEU A 72 -24.07 -0.29 -13.85
C LEU A 72 -23.52 -1.34 -14.83
N PRO A 73 -23.80 -1.24 -16.13
CA PRO A 73 -23.09 -2.03 -17.13
C PRO A 73 -21.59 -1.69 -17.14
N MET A 74 -20.75 -2.67 -17.47
CA MET A 74 -19.32 -2.44 -17.66
C MET A 74 -19.11 -1.74 -19.01
N PHE A 75 -19.01 -0.41 -18.96
CA PHE A 75 -18.67 0.43 -20.11
C PHE A 75 -17.19 0.83 -20.08
N LEU A 76 -16.60 1.06 -21.25
CA LEU A 76 -15.25 1.62 -21.41
C LEU A 76 -15.04 2.87 -20.54
N PHE A 77 -16.07 3.71 -20.42
CA PHE A 77 -16.00 4.93 -19.61
C PHE A 77 -15.78 4.65 -18.11
N LEU A 78 -16.51 3.68 -17.55
CA LEU A 78 -16.33 3.26 -16.16
C LEU A 78 -14.94 2.65 -15.94
N PHE A 79 -14.47 1.88 -16.93
CA PHE A 79 -13.12 1.32 -16.93
C PHE A 79 -12.04 2.42 -16.94
N LYS A 80 -12.21 3.47 -17.77
CA LYS A 80 -11.31 4.63 -17.81
C LYS A 80 -11.30 5.41 -16.49
N ILE A 81 -12.46 5.62 -15.87
CA ILE A 81 -12.54 6.22 -14.52
C ILE A 81 -11.74 5.39 -13.52
N ARG A 82 -11.93 4.07 -13.52
CA ARG A 82 -11.21 3.15 -12.64
C ARG A 82 -9.69 3.22 -12.87
N ALA A 83 -9.26 3.25 -14.13
CA ALA A 83 -7.85 3.42 -14.48
C ALA A 83 -7.28 4.75 -13.99
N MET A 84 -8.06 5.84 -14.00
CA MET A 84 -7.64 7.12 -13.40
C MET A 84 -7.53 7.06 -11.87
N ILE A 85 -8.42 6.32 -11.19
CA ILE A 85 -8.36 6.18 -9.72
C ILE A 85 -7.09 5.44 -9.30
N ILE A 86 -6.66 4.43 -10.05
CA ILE A 86 -5.42 3.67 -9.78
C ILE A 86 -4.18 4.57 -9.80
N LEU A 87 -4.19 5.66 -10.58
CA LEU A 87 -3.11 6.64 -10.58
C LEU A 87 -2.90 7.25 -9.18
N GLY A 88 -3.98 7.41 -8.40
CA GLY A 88 -3.92 7.91 -7.02
C GLY A 88 -3.16 6.99 -6.06
N SER A 89 -3.17 5.68 -6.30
CA SER A 89 -2.33 4.72 -5.57
C SER A 89 -0.91 4.62 -6.11
N LEU A 90 -0.73 4.80 -7.42
CA LEU A 90 0.59 4.65 -8.06
C LEU A 90 1.53 5.83 -7.76
N LEU A 91 1.03 7.06 -7.83
CA LEU A 91 1.88 8.25 -7.69
C LEU A 91 2.62 8.34 -6.35
N PRO A 92 1.98 8.09 -5.18
CA PRO A 92 2.68 8.09 -3.90
C PRO A 92 3.79 7.03 -3.83
N VAL A 93 3.54 5.84 -4.39
CA VAL A 93 4.51 4.73 -4.43
C VAL A 93 5.72 5.09 -5.28
N VAL A 94 5.49 5.61 -6.49
CA VAL A 94 6.58 6.04 -7.38
C VAL A 94 7.38 7.19 -6.75
N ALA A 95 6.72 8.14 -6.09
CA ALA A 95 7.37 9.26 -5.43
C ALA A 95 8.32 8.80 -4.31
N ILE A 96 7.89 7.85 -3.46
CA ILE A 96 8.73 7.32 -2.40
C ILE A 96 9.86 6.43 -2.94
N LEU A 97 9.59 5.64 -3.98
CA LEU A 97 10.62 4.82 -4.63
C LEU A 97 11.73 5.67 -5.23
N LEU A 98 11.38 6.74 -5.94
CA LEU A 98 12.36 7.71 -6.45
C LEU A 98 13.15 8.35 -5.33
N HIS A 99 12.52 8.61 -4.17
CA HIS A 99 13.20 9.19 -3.02
C HIS A 99 14.22 8.23 -2.39
N ILE A 100 13.87 6.94 -2.29
CA ILE A 100 14.72 5.90 -1.67
C ILE A 100 15.84 5.44 -2.62
N TRP A 101 15.51 5.08 -3.87
CA TRP A 101 16.46 4.47 -4.80
C TRP A 101 17.36 5.49 -5.50
N LEU A 102 16.93 6.74 -5.61
CA LEU A 102 17.63 7.76 -6.39
C LEU A 102 17.97 9.03 -5.58
N PRO A 103 18.64 8.91 -4.41
CA PRO A 103 18.94 10.06 -3.55
C PRO A 103 19.92 11.07 -4.20
N GLY A 104 20.67 10.63 -5.23
CA GLY A 104 21.64 11.46 -5.95
C GLY A 104 21.02 12.47 -6.93
N ILE A 105 19.81 12.23 -7.46
CA ILE A 105 19.14 13.12 -8.42
C ILE A 105 18.21 14.08 -7.67
N LYS A 106 18.79 15.03 -6.94
CA LYS A 106 18.04 15.98 -6.10
C LYS A 106 17.13 16.96 -6.89
N ARG A 107 17.34 17.13 -8.20
CA ARG A 107 16.67 18.17 -9.01
C ARG A 107 15.45 17.72 -9.81
N HIS A 108 15.29 16.43 -10.11
CA HIS A 108 14.29 15.94 -11.08
C HIS A 108 13.22 14.94 -10.60
N PRO A 109 13.09 14.54 -9.31
CA PRO A 109 12.12 13.51 -8.94
C PRO A 109 10.68 13.93 -9.27
N ARG A 110 10.35 15.21 -9.04
CA ARG A 110 9.04 15.78 -9.42
C ARG A 110 8.75 15.71 -10.92
N ARG A 111 9.77 15.88 -11.78
CA ARG A 111 9.60 15.87 -13.24
C ARG A 111 9.30 14.46 -13.73
N ILE A 112 9.92 13.45 -13.14
CA ILE A 112 9.65 12.04 -13.45
C ILE A 112 8.23 11.66 -13.01
N VAL A 113 7.83 12.00 -11.78
CA VAL A 113 6.47 11.74 -11.29
C VAL A 113 5.42 12.42 -12.17
N ILE A 114 5.65 13.68 -12.56
CA ILE A 114 4.75 14.40 -13.49
C ILE A 114 4.73 13.73 -14.87
N GLY A 115 5.88 13.31 -15.40
CA GLY A 115 5.97 12.61 -16.67
C GLY A 115 5.18 11.29 -16.67
N ILE A 116 5.28 10.51 -15.59
CA ILE A 116 4.52 9.27 -15.41
C ILE A 116 3.01 9.58 -15.29
N ALA A 117 2.63 10.61 -14.53
CA ALA A 117 1.24 11.03 -14.43
C ALA A 117 0.66 11.43 -15.78
N LEU A 118 1.39 12.24 -16.56
CA LEU A 118 0.99 12.68 -17.89
C LEU A 118 0.90 11.50 -18.86
N TYR A 119 1.87 10.58 -18.84
CA TYR A 119 1.83 9.35 -19.62
C TYR A 119 0.56 8.54 -19.31
N TRP A 120 0.27 8.30 -18.02
CA TRP A 120 -0.90 7.54 -17.60
C TRP A 120 -2.20 8.19 -18.06
N VAL A 121 -2.33 9.51 -17.84
CA VAL A 121 -3.51 10.27 -18.25
C VAL A 121 -3.69 10.22 -19.77
N ALA A 122 -2.61 10.38 -20.54
CA ALA A 122 -2.65 10.31 -22.00
C ALA A 122 -3.08 8.92 -22.49
N VAL A 123 -2.51 7.85 -21.93
CA VAL A 123 -2.89 6.47 -22.27
C VAL A 123 -4.37 6.21 -21.97
N VAL A 124 -4.85 6.57 -20.78
CA VAL A 124 -6.25 6.33 -20.40
C VAL A 124 -7.23 7.16 -21.23
N ALA A 125 -6.87 8.42 -21.55
CA ALA A 125 -7.71 9.28 -22.36
C ALA A 125 -7.81 8.78 -23.81
N LEU A 126 -6.67 8.45 -24.43
CA LEU A 126 -6.55 8.14 -25.86
C LEU A 126 -6.82 6.68 -26.22
N ALA A 127 -6.83 5.76 -25.25
CA ALA A 127 -7.05 4.35 -25.55
C ALA A 127 -8.45 4.10 -26.16
N PRO A 128 -8.55 3.36 -27.29
CA PRO A 128 -9.82 3.05 -27.92
C PRO A 128 -10.58 1.91 -27.23
N ASP A 129 -9.88 1.03 -26.53
CA ASP A 129 -10.41 -0.22 -25.99
C ASP A 129 -9.75 -0.60 -24.64
N GLU A 130 -10.41 -1.47 -23.87
CA GLU A 130 -9.95 -1.94 -22.55
C GLU A 130 -8.60 -2.70 -22.59
N PRO A 131 -8.36 -3.66 -23.52
CA PRO A 131 -7.10 -4.38 -23.53
C PRO A 131 -5.90 -3.49 -23.84
N THR A 132 -6.07 -2.44 -24.67
CA THR A 132 -5.02 -1.45 -24.90
C THR A 132 -4.61 -0.75 -23.61
N VAL A 133 -5.57 -0.32 -22.77
CA VAL A 133 -5.25 0.29 -21.47
C VAL A 133 -4.54 -0.72 -20.55
N LEU A 134 -5.02 -1.95 -20.46
CA LEU A 134 -4.40 -2.98 -19.62
C LEU A 134 -2.96 -3.27 -20.05
N SER A 135 -2.72 -3.42 -21.35
CA SER A 135 -1.39 -3.72 -21.89
C SER A 135 -0.35 -2.64 -21.62
N LEU A 136 -0.77 -1.36 -21.51
CA LEU A 136 0.12 -0.23 -21.29
C LEU A 136 0.25 0.15 -19.81
N CYS A 137 -0.81 -0.01 -19.01
CA CYS A 137 -0.81 0.36 -17.60
C CYS A 137 -0.30 -0.75 -16.67
N VAL A 138 -0.60 -2.02 -16.95
CA VAL A 138 -0.19 -3.15 -16.08
C VAL A 138 1.34 -3.28 -15.98
N PRO A 139 2.11 -3.21 -17.08
CA PRO A 139 3.57 -3.26 -16.97
C PRO A 139 4.14 -2.13 -16.11
N LEU A 140 3.53 -0.95 -16.15
CA LEU A 140 3.97 0.19 -15.35
C LEU A 140 3.72 -0.02 -13.85
N LEU A 141 2.60 -0.67 -13.48
CA LEU A 141 2.34 -1.09 -12.10
C LEU A 141 3.39 -2.12 -11.64
N LEU A 142 3.66 -3.14 -12.45
CA LEU A 142 4.65 -4.16 -12.14
C LEU A 142 6.07 -3.58 -11.98
N VAL A 143 6.44 -2.62 -12.84
CA VAL A 143 7.73 -1.91 -12.74
C VAL A 143 7.82 -1.06 -11.48
N ALA A 144 6.71 -0.57 -10.91
CA ALA A 144 6.69 0.09 -9.61
C ALA A 144 6.70 -0.91 -8.44
N ASP A 145 6.03 -2.06 -8.59
CA ASP A 145 5.95 -3.09 -7.54
C ASP A 145 7.30 -3.78 -7.32
N VAL A 146 8.07 -4.07 -8.36
CA VAL A 146 9.39 -4.72 -8.25
C VAL A 146 10.36 -3.97 -7.33
N PRO A 147 10.66 -2.68 -7.52
CA PRO A 147 11.56 -1.94 -6.63
C PRO A 147 10.93 -1.71 -5.25
N LEU A 148 9.60 -1.72 -5.11
CA LEU A 148 8.94 -1.69 -3.80
C LEU A 148 9.19 -2.98 -3.03
N ILE A 149 9.02 -4.14 -3.67
CA ILE A 149 9.36 -5.45 -3.10
C ILE A 149 10.86 -5.49 -2.75
N ALA A 150 11.73 -5.05 -3.66
CA ALA A 150 13.16 -5.00 -3.41
C ALA A 150 13.51 -4.12 -2.20
N THR A 151 12.84 -2.97 -2.06
CA THR A 151 12.99 -2.10 -0.88
C THR A 151 12.63 -2.85 0.39
N PHE A 152 11.49 -3.55 0.42
CA PHE A 152 11.09 -4.32 1.59
C PHE A 152 12.01 -5.51 1.91
N VAL A 153 12.56 -6.18 0.88
CA VAL A 153 13.55 -7.25 1.04
C VAL A 153 14.86 -6.72 1.63
N VAL A 154 15.32 -5.54 1.18
CA VAL A 154 16.52 -4.89 1.75
C VAL A 154 16.26 -4.41 3.17
N THR A 155 15.09 -3.83 3.47
CA THR A 155 14.77 -3.38 4.83
C THR A 155 14.55 -4.54 5.80
N TRP A 156 14.05 -5.68 5.30
CA TRP A 156 13.91 -6.94 6.04
C TRP A 156 15.26 -7.47 6.56
N THR A 157 16.33 -7.29 5.80
CA THR A 157 17.63 -7.87 6.14
C THR A 157 18.44 -7.05 7.15
N HIS A 158 18.18 -5.75 7.33
CA HIS A 158 19.12 -4.94 8.12
C HIS A 158 18.61 -3.75 8.96
N ARG A 159 17.37 -3.23 8.84
CA ARG A 159 17.14 -1.88 9.42
C ARG A 159 15.75 -1.44 9.90
N LEU A 160 14.62 -2.03 9.50
CA LEU A 160 13.31 -1.57 9.97
C LEU A 160 12.53 -2.68 10.68
N LYS A 161 12.54 -2.66 12.01
CA LYS A 161 11.59 -3.41 12.85
C LYS A 161 10.19 -2.77 12.87
N GLU A 162 10.04 -1.59 12.28
CA GLU A 162 8.82 -0.76 12.29
C GLU A 162 7.72 -1.19 11.32
N VAL A 163 7.96 -2.17 10.44
CA VAL A 163 6.92 -2.79 9.61
C VAL A 163 7.23 -4.27 9.51
N ARG A 164 6.21 -5.14 9.64
CA ARG A 164 6.39 -6.59 9.47
C ARG A 164 6.64 -6.90 8.00
N SER A 165 7.87 -6.65 7.55
CA SER A 165 8.24 -6.60 6.14
C SER A 165 8.01 -7.94 5.42
N ASP A 166 8.04 -9.07 6.14
CA ASP A 166 7.62 -10.39 5.62
C ASP A 166 6.22 -10.38 5.01
N LEU A 167 5.25 -9.90 5.80
CA LEU A 167 3.85 -9.86 5.39
C LEU A 167 3.64 -8.87 4.25
N MET A 168 4.44 -7.80 4.19
CA MET A 168 4.40 -6.83 3.10
C MET A 168 5.00 -7.39 1.81
N ILE A 169 6.09 -8.15 1.88
CA ILE A 169 6.65 -8.84 0.71
C ILE A 169 5.64 -9.85 0.17
N LEU A 170 5.07 -10.66 1.06
CA LEU A 170 4.07 -11.66 0.68
C LEU A 170 2.81 -11.01 0.09
N SER A 171 2.34 -9.90 0.66
CA SER A 171 1.17 -9.18 0.15
C SER A 171 1.41 -8.62 -1.25
N LEU A 172 2.58 -8.03 -1.51
CA LEU A 172 2.95 -7.46 -2.81
C LEU A 172 3.12 -8.56 -3.86
N LEU A 173 3.73 -9.70 -3.50
CA LEU A 173 3.86 -10.85 -4.40
C LEU A 173 2.49 -11.41 -4.79
N ILE A 174 1.61 -11.64 -3.81
CA ILE A 174 0.25 -12.13 -4.07
C ILE A 174 -0.55 -11.10 -4.87
N GLY A 175 -0.41 -9.81 -4.56
CA GLY A 175 -1.02 -8.71 -5.32
C GLY A 175 -0.58 -8.68 -6.77
N SER A 176 0.71 -8.90 -7.04
CA SER A 176 1.29 -8.96 -8.39
C SER A 176 0.67 -10.09 -9.22
N ILE A 177 0.43 -11.26 -8.61
CA ILE A 177 -0.30 -12.37 -9.26
C ILE A 177 -1.70 -11.92 -9.68
N GLY A 178 -2.38 -11.15 -8.82
CA GLY A 178 -3.70 -10.59 -9.11
C GLY A 178 -3.70 -9.61 -10.30
N GLN A 179 -2.63 -8.81 -10.45
CA GLN A 179 -2.47 -7.88 -11.57
C GLN A 179 -2.20 -8.61 -12.89
N VAL A 180 -1.36 -9.65 -12.89
CA VAL A 180 -1.09 -10.47 -14.09
C VAL A 180 -2.36 -11.22 -14.51
N ALA A 181 -3.13 -11.72 -13.55
CA ALA A 181 -4.40 -12.38 -13.77
C ALA A 181 -5.58 -11.39 -13.91
N ALA A 182 -5.36 -10.14 -14.35
CA ALA A 182 -6.39 -9.11 -14.36
C ALA A 182 -7.68 -9.51 -15.11
N THR A 183 -7.55 -10.31 -16.16
CA THR A 183 -8.65 -10.83 -16.99
C THR A 183 -9.44 -11.95 -16.31
N ASN A 184 -8.82 -12.69 -15.38
CA ASN A 184 -9.48 -13.73 -14.61
C ASN A 184 -10.04 -13.14 -13.30
N VAL A 185 -11.33 -12.82 -13.32
CA VAL A 185 -12.05 -12.18 -12.20
C VAL A 185 -11.88 -12.95 -10.89
N MET A 186 -11.83 -14.28 -10.94
CA MET A 186 -11.69 -15.12 -9.76
C MET A 186 -10.31 -14.98 -9.12
N VAL A 187 -9.25 -15.22 -9.89
CA VAL A 187 -7.87 -15.15 -9.39
C VAL A 187 -7.55 -13.73 -8.94
N ASN A 188 -7.92 -12.73 -9.73
CA ASN A 188 -7.73 -11.32 -9.40
C ASN A 188 -8.38 -10.95 -8.06
N SER A 189 -9.65 -11.32 -7.85
CA SER A 189 -10.37 -10.94 -6.62
C SER A 189 -9.81 -11.63 -5.38
N LEU A 190 -9.45 -12.91 -5.47
CA LEU A 190 -8.86 -13.65 -4.35
C LEU A 190 -7.46 -13.12 -4.01
N SER A 191 -6.59 -12.98 -5.01
CA SER A 191 -5.25 -12.44 -4.83
C SER A 191 -5.27 -11.02 -4.27
N THR A 192 -6.14 -10.16 -4.79
CA THR A 192 -6.29 -8.79 -4.28
C THR A 192 -6.81 -8.79 -2.85
N MET A 193 -7.77 -9.65 -2.50
CA MET A 193 -8.29 -9.75 -1.14
C MET A 193 -7.22 -10.21 -0.15
N VAL A 194 -6.58 -11.34 -0.43
CA VAL A 194 -5.53 -11.90 0.44
C VAL A 194 -4.37 -10.91 0.56
N GLY A 195 -3.91 -10.33 -0.55
CA GLY A 195 -2.87 -9.31 -0.55
C GLY A 195 -3.25 -8.09 0.30
N THR A 196 -4.46 -7.56 0.15
CA THR A 196 -4.92 -6.40 0.92
C THR A 196 -4.98 -6.69 2.41
N VAL A 197 -5.49 -7.86 2.82
CA VAL A 197 -5.56 -8.27 4.23
C VAL A 197 -4.16 -8.41 4.82
N LEU A 198 -3.24 -9.07 4.11
CA LEU A 198 -1.86 -9.22 4.56
C LEU A 198 -1.15 -7.86 4.66
N ALA A 199 -1.35 -6.98 3.69
CA ALA A 199 -0.79 -5.63 3.71
C ALA A 199 -1.36 -4.79 4.89
N ALA A 200 -2.66 -4.91 5.16
CA ALA A 200 -3.28 -4.27 6.32
C ALA A 200 -2.70 -4.79 7.64
N LEU A 201 -2.57 -6.12 7.79
CA LEU A 201 -1.96 -6.74 8.97
C LEU A 201 -0.49 -6.35 9.14
N ALA A 202 0.26 -6.21 8.04
CA ALA A 202 1.65 -5.76 8.06
C ALA A 202 1.80 -4.34 8.64
N LEU A 203 0.81 -3.47 8.42
CA LEU A 203 0.83 -2.06 8.79
C LEU A 203 0.11 -1.72 10.10
N ILE A 204 -0.89 -2.51 10.50
CA ILE A 204 -1.61 -2.31 11.77
C ILE A 204 -0.78 -2.81 12.96
N ASN A 205 0.08 -3.81 12.75
CA ASN A 205 0.89 -4.41 13.81
C ASN A 205 2.40 -4.08 13.78
N PRO A 206 2.80 -2.79 13.76
CA PRO A 206 4.17 -2.51 14.19
C PRO A 206 4.32 -1.15 14.90
N TRP A 207 3.80 -1.02 16.12
CA TRP A 207 4.06 0.20 16.93
C TRP A 207 4.26 -0.06 18.43
N HIS A 208 4.19 -1.32 18.91
CA HIS A 208 4.00 -1.55 20.36
C HIS A 208 5.18 -2.23 21.09
N GLU A 209 6.28 -2.62 20.46
CA GLU A 209 7.33 -3.37 21.19
C GLU A 209 8.60 -2.60 21.60
N ASP A 210 8.93 -1.43 21.02
CA ASP A 210 10.25 -0.82 21.32
C ASP A 210 10.26 0.35 22.32
N SER A 211 9.13 0.98 22.63
CA SER A 211 9.09 2.12 23.58
C SER A 211 9.12 1.71 25.06
N ARG A 212 8.90 0.42 25.39
CA ARG A 212 9.07 -0.10 26.76
C ARG A 212 10.49 -0.60 27.05
N VAL A 213 11.30 -0.85 26.02
CA VAL A 213 12.68 -1.30 26.18
C VAL A 213 13.61 -0.11 26.33
N SER A 214 13.44 0.97 25.54
CA SER A 214 14.28 2.17 25.69
C SER A 214 14.13 2.80 27.07
N THR A 215 12.91 2.96 27.57
CA THR A 215 12.62 3.51 28.92
C THR A 215 13.20 2.63 30.04
N ARG A 216 13.22 1.30 29.87
CA ARG A 216 13.79 0.39 30.87
C ARG A 216 15.33 0.41 30.85
N VAL A 217 15.96 0.51 29.68
CA VAL A 217 17.43 0.62 29.55
C VAL A 217 17.92 1.99 30.03
N GLU A 218 17.20 3.07 29.74
CA GLU A 218 17.51 4.42 30.24
C GLU A 218 17.35 4.49 31.77
N SER A 219 16.27 3.92 32.33
CA SER A 219 16.12 3.81 33.79
C SER A 219 17.17 2.91 34.46
N ALA A 220 17.59 1.82 33.79
CA ALA A 220 18.61 0.92 34.33
C ALA A 220 20.01 1.55 34.27
N GLY A 221 20.29 2.36 33.24
CA GLY A 221 21.50 3.15 33.11
C GLY A 221 21.59 4.28 34.15
N GLU A 222 20.49 4.99 34.42
CA GLU A 222 20.42 6.01 35.49
C GLU A 222 20.57 5.39 36.89
N ILE A 223 19.97 4.22 37.15
CA ILE A 223 20.13 3.53 38.44
C ILE A 223 21.59 3.06 38.63
N ALA A 224 22.21 2.49 37.60
CA ALA A 224 23.60 2.00 37.67
C ALA A 224 24.64 3.13 37.80
N THR A 225 24.39 4.30 37.18
CA THR A 225 25.26 5.47 37.34
C THR A 225 25.07 6.14 38.70
N SER A 226 23.84 6.19 39.25
CA SER A 226 23.63 6.72 40.61
C SER A 226 24.24 5.82 41.71
N SER A 227 24.26 4.50 41.51
CA SER A 227 24.84 3.57 42.50
C SER A 227 26.37 3.56 42.50
N LEU A 228 27.01 3.78 41.35
CA LEU A 228 28.47 3.93 41.23
C LEU A 228 28.96 5.22 41.88
N VAL A 229 28.29 6.36 41.62
CA VAL A 229 28.64 7.65 42.24
C VAL A 229 28.44 7.64 43.76
N CYS A 230 27.47 6.87 44.27
CA CYS A 230 27.26 6.70 45.71
C CYS A 230 28.33 5.80 46.36
N TRP A 231 28.94 4.87 45.60
CA TRP A 231 30.02 4.00 46.09
C TRP A 231 31.36 4.72 46.17
N GLU A 232 31.68 5.57 45.19
CA GLU A 232 32.91 6.39 45.20
C GLU A 232 32.92 7.42 46.34
N CYS A 233 31.78 8.03 46.67
CA CYS A 233 31.67 8.95 47.81
C CYS A 233 31.81 8.27 49.19
N ALA A 234 31.63 6.95 49.29
CA ALA A 234 31.73 6.22 50.55
C ALA A 234 33.15 5.74 50.88
N HIS A 235 34.08 5.81 49.91
CA HIS A 235 35.45 5.29 50.06
C HIS A 235 36.54 6.38 50.17
N ASP A 236 36.19 7.65 50.01
CA ASP A 236 37.08 8.82 50.10
C ASP A 236 36.91 9.62 51.42
N GLY A 237 36.41 9.00 52.48
CA GLY A 237 36.26 9.58 53.83
C GLY A 237 37.19 8.98 54.87
#